data_AF-A0A962WER4-F1
#
_entry.id   AF-A0A962WER4-F1
#
_cell.length_a   1.000
_cell.length_b   1.000
_cell.length_c   1.000
_cell.angle_alpha   90.00
_cell.angle_beta   90.00
_cell.angle_gamma   90.00
#
_symmetry.space_group_name_H-M   'P 1'
#
loop_
_entity.id
_entity.type
_entity.pdbx_description
1 polymer ?
#
loop_
_entity_poly.entity_id
_entity_poly.type
_entity_poly.pdbx_seq_one_letter_code
_entity_poly.pdbx_strand_id
1 'polypeptide(L)'
;MSIMTITHSADLEQKRFALHLGLAEQGKIHAVENRHQEALSHYREAMNVAVKQGAPEVFFRHYLGCSLESLERMGAYREVLDYCEKALAHYEDNPPEHDIARLDRATIHQREGVIAMRLGEVERAKAAFAQALDAARALRTRLPLAERLNRWLLTNMHIDPRRLEQELAQQEYWTVRPDNIDRGRARSLPEAASSNRPNPMFRR
;
A
#
# COMPACT_ATOMS: atom_id res chain seq x y z
N MET A 1 -24.26 -16.40 -26.45
CA MET A 1 -24.09 -16.18 -25.00
C MET A 1 -24.95 -14.99 -24.61
N SER A 2 -25.95 -15.19 -23.74
CA SER A 2 -27.02 -14.22 -23.49
C SER A 2 -26.66 -13.27 -22.33
N ILE A 3 -27.08 -12.00 -22.42
CA ILE A 3 -26.77 -10.92 -21.46
C ILE A 3 -27.18 -11.30 -20.03
N MET A 4 -28.28 -12.05 -19.85
CA MET A 4 -28.76 -12.53 -18.55
C MET A 4 -27.78 -13.46 -17.81
N THR A 5 -26.97 -14.25 -18.54
CA THR A 5 -26.02 -15.18 -17.92
C THR A 5 -24.80 -14.44 -17.36
N ILE A 6 -24.44 -13.29 -17.96
CA ILE A 6 -23.31 -12.45 -17.58
C ILE A 6 -23.62 -11.63 -16.32
N THR A 7 -24.84 -11.10 -16.20
CA THR A 7 -25.27 -10.33 -15.01
C THR A 7 -25.37 -11.19 -13.75
N HIS A 8 -25.81 -12.45 -13.89
CA HIS A 8 -25.92 -13.38 -12.77
C HIS A 8 -24.55 -13.84 -12.24
N SER A 9 -23.58 -14.09 -13.12
CA SER A 9 -22.21 -14.44 -12.71
C SER A 9 -21.49 -13.27 -12.03
N ALA A 10 -21.70 -12.04 -12.53
CA ALA A 10 -21.10 -10.84 -11.93
C ALA A 10 -21.66 -10.55 -10.52
N ASP A 11 -22.97 -10.71 -10.30
CA ASP A 11 -23.61 -10.54 -8.98
C ASP A 11 -23.13 -11.60 -7.97
N LEU A 12 -22.90 -12.83 -8.42
CA LEU A 12 -22.35 -13.91 -7.59
C LEU A 12 -20.89 -13.67 -7.22
N GLU A 13 -20.05 -13.19 -8.15
CA GLU A 13 -18.67 -12.81 -7.84
C GLU A 13 -18.61 -11.60 -6.90
N GLN A 14 -19.51 -10.63 -7.08
CA GLN A 14 -19.59 -9.46 -6.22
C GLN A 14 -20.02 -9.84 -4.80
N LYS A 15 -20.95 -10.80 -4.65
CA LYS A 15 -21.30 -11.41 -3.37
C LYS A 15 -20.15 -12.23 -2.76
N ARG A 16 -19.39 -12.97 -3.59
CA ARG A 16 -18.24 -13.76 -3.13
C ARG A 16 -17.21 -12.89 -2.40
N PHE A 17 -16.88 -11.74 -2.98
CA PHE A 17 -15.85 -10.83 -2.49
C PHE A 17 -16.35 -9.75 -1.51
N ALA A 18 -17.66 -9.71 -1.24
CA ALA A 18 -18.28 -8.65 -0.44
C ALA A 18 -17.65 -8.49 0.96
N LEU A 19 -17.20 -9.58 1.60
CA LEU A 19 -16.69 -9.53 2.96
C LEU A 19 -15.33 -8.80 3.04
N HIS A 20 -14.31 -9.24 2.30
CA HIS A 20 -13.00 -8.59 2.37
C HIS A 20 -13.03 -7.15 1.85
N LEU A 21 -13.86 -6.88 0.83
CA LEU A 21 -14.12 -5.52 0.36
C LEU A 21 -14.72 -4.65 1.47
N GLY A 22 -15.76 -5.14 2.14
CA GLY A 22 -16.42 -4.39 3.20
C GLY A 22 -15.52 -4.15 4.42
N LEU A 23 -14.70 -5.14 4.80
CA LEU A 23 -13.69 -4.97 5.85
C LEU A 23 -12.67 -3.90 5.46
N ALA A 24 -12.20 -3.89 4.21
CA ALA A 24 -11.28 -2.87 3.75
C ALA A 24 -11.91 -1.47 3.74
N GLU A 25 -13.15 -1.33 3.30
CA GLU A 25 -13.87 -0.03 3.35
C GLU A 25 -14.04 0.47 4.79
N GLN A 26 -14.33 -0.42 5.75
CA GLN A 26 -14.36 -0.04 7.17
C GLN A 26 -12.97 0.37 7.68
N GLY A 27 -11.91 -0.33 7.25
CA GLY A 27 -10.53 0.06 7.54
C GLY A 27 -10.21 1.47 7.02
N LYS A 28 -10.67 1.82 5.83
CA LYS A 28 -10.49 3.17 5.26
C LYS A 28 -11.20 4.25 6.10
N ILE A 29 -12.42 3.97 6.57
CA ILE A 29 -13.16 4.87 7.48
C ILE A 29 -12.34 5.12 8.75
N HIS A 30 -11.82 4.07 9.38
CA HIS A 30 -10.94 4.21 10.54
C HIS A 30 -9.69 5.05 10.24
N ALA A 31 -9.04 4.83 9.09
CA ALA A 31 -7.84 5.56 8.70
C ALA A 31 -8.09 7.06 8.48
N VAL A 32 -9.17 7.46 7.80
CA VAL A 32 -9.49 8.89 7.62
C VAL A 32 -9.91 9.59 8.92
N GLU A 33 -10.34 8.81 9.92
CA GLU A 33 -10.62 9.28 11.28
C GLU A 33 -9.37 9.22 12.20
N ASN A 34 -8.17 9.01 11.64
CA ASN A 34 -6.89 8.84 12.34
C ASN A 34 -6.85 7.66 13.34
N ARG A 35 -7.79 6.71 13.24
CA ARG A 35 -7.83 5.46 14.02
C ARG A 35 -7.05 4.35 13.32
N HIS A 36 -5.75 4.58 13.13
CA HIS A 36 -4.90 3.70 12.30
C HIS A 36 -4.70 2.29 12.86
N GLN A 37 -4.73 2.12 14.19
CA GLN A 37 -4.62 0.79 14.79
C GLN A 37 -5.84 -0.07 14.45
N GLU A 38 -7.05 0.50 14.52
CA GLU A 38 -8.28 -0.17 14.09
C GLU A 38 -8.30 -0.42 12.58
N ALA A 39 -7.80 0.53 11.78
CA ALA A 39 -7.66 0.36 10.34
C ALA A 39 -6.77 -0.85 10.00
N LEU A 40 -5.62 -1.00 10.67
CA LEU A 40 -4.72 -2.15 10.49
C LEU A 40 -5.39 -3.48 10.79
N SER A 41 -6.19 -3.56 11.88
CA SER A 41 -6.94 -4.78 12.19
C SER A 41 -7.91 -5.16 11.06
N HIS A 42 -8.61 -4.17 10.48
CA HIS A 42 -9.51 -4.39 9.35
C HIS A 42 -8.79 -4.82 8.07
N TYR A 43 -7.68 -4.16 7.71
CA TYR A 43 -6.92 -4.53 6.50
C TYR A 43 -6.27 -5.91 6.62
N ARG A 44 -5.78 -6.28 7.81
CA ARG A 44 -5.25 -7.63 8.07
C ARG A 44 -6.31 -8.70 7.88
N GLU A 45 -7.51 -8.48 8.42
CA GLU A 45 -8.59 -9.45 8.23
C GLU A 45 -9.11 -9.46 6.79
N ALA A 46 -9.17 -8.31 6.12
CA ALA A 46 -9.49 -8.24 4.69
C ALA A 46 -8.50 -9.07 3.85
N MET A 47 -7.20 -8.97 4.11
CA MET A 47 -6.18 -9.80 3.45
C MET A 47 -6.38 -11.29 3.75
N ASN A 48 -6.61 -11.66 5.02
CA ASN A 48 -6.85 -13.05 5.42
C ASN A 48 -8.04 -13.65 4.67
N VAL A 49 -9.16 -12.91 4.59
CA VAL A 49 -10.38 -13.36 3.89
C VAL A 49 -10.13 -13.43 2.39
N ALA A 50 -9.48 -12.43 1.78
CA ALA A 50 -9.17 -12.41 0.36
C ALA A 50 -8.32 -13.63 -0.06
N VAL A 51 -7.28 -13.96 0.71
CA VAL A 51 -6.43 -15.15 0.47
C VAL A 51 -7.25 -16.44 0.59
N LYS A 52 -8.06 -16.59 1.64
CA LYS A 52 -8.92 -17.78 1.83
C LYS A 52 -9.94 -17.97 0.70
N GLN A 53 -10.41 -16.89 0.10
CA GLN A 53 -11.36 -16.92 -1.00
C GLN A 53 -10.69 -17.07 -2.38
N GLY A 54 -9.36 -17.12 -2.45
CA GLY A 54 -8.64 -17.13 -3.73
C GLY A 54 -8.90 -15.87 -4.55
N ALA A 55 -9.08 -14.73 -3.88
CA ALA A 55 -9.32 -13.46 -4.55
C ALA A 55 -8.09 -13.04 -5.39
N PRO A 56 -8.29 -12.36 -6.53
CA PRO A 56 -7.19 -11.83 -7.34
C PRO A 56 -6.16 -11.04 -6.54
N GLU A 57 -4.88 -11.20 -6.88
CA GLU A 57 -3.73 -10.60 -6.16
C GLU A 57 -3.83 -9.07 -6.01
N VAL A 58 -4.50 -8.39 -6.94
CA VAL A 58 -4.73 -6.94 -6.87
C VAL A 58 -5.42 -6.50 -5.57
N PHE A 59 -6.32 -7.31 -5.00
CA PHE A 59 -6.94 -7.01 -3.71
C PHE A 59 -5.93 -7.08 -2.57
N PHE A 60 -5.08 -8.11 -2.57
CA PHE A 60 -4.03 -8.27 -1.58
C PHE A 60 -3.05 -7.09 -1.62
N ARG A 61 -2.56 -6.72 -2.82
CA ARG A 61 -1.69 -5.56 -3.03
C ARG A 61 -2.32 -4.25 -2.52
N HIS A 62 -3.60 -4.04 -2.81
CA HIS A 62 -4.33 -2.86 -2.35
C HIS A 62 -4.41 -2.79 -0.81
N TYR A 63 -4.81 -3.88 -0.15
CA TYR A 63 -4.93 -3.91 1.32
C TYR A 63 -3.58 -3.78 2.03
N LEU A 64 -2.54 -4.34 1.43
CA LEU A 64 -1.17 -4.17 1.88
C LEU A 64 -0.74 -2.70 1.80
N GLY A 65 -1.00 -2.02 0.68
CA GLY A 65 -0.75 -0.59 0.53
C GLY A 65 -1.45 0.25 1.61
N CYS A 66 -2.72 -0.04 1.89
CA CYS A 66 -3.48 0.63 2.97
C CYS A 66 -2.91 0.35 4.37
N SER A 67 -2.38 -0.86 4.59
CA SER A 67 -1.74 -1.26 5.85
C SER A 67 -0.42 -0.52 6.06
N LEU A 68 0.43 -0.46 5.03
CA LEU A 68 1.71 0.26 5.08
C LEU A 68 1.47 1.75 5.33
N GLU A 69 0.49 2.34 4.64
CA GLU A 69 0.07 3.72 4.91
C GLU A 69 -0.31 3.94 6.38
N SER A 70 -1.09 3.04 6.99
CA SER A 70 -1.47 3.18 8.40
C SER A 70 -0.27 3.04 9.35
N LEU A 71 0.69 2.15 9.04
CA LEU A 71 1.95 2.06 9.79
C LEU A 71 2.78 3.34 9.68
N GLU A 72 2.88 3.94 8.48
CA GLU A 72 3.57 5.21 8.27
C GLU A 72 2.92 6.34 9.06
N ARG A 73 1.59 6.42 9.05
CA ARG A 73 0.83 7.42 9.81
C ARG A 73 1.01 7.29 11.32
N MET A 74 1.25 6.09 11.80
CA MET A 74 1.56 5.81 13.21
C MET A 74 3.05 6.01 13.56
N GLY A 75 3.90 6.36 12.58
CA GLY A 75 5.33 6.50 12.79
C GLY A 75 6.09 5.17 12.91
N ALA A 76 5.47 4.04 12.55
CA ALA A 76 6.07 2.71 12.56
C ALA A 76 7.01 2.50 11.35
N TYR A 77 7.88 3.47 11.09
CA TYR A 77 8.73 3.56 9.90
C TYR A 77 9.67 2.36 9.75
N ARG A 78 10.21 1.83 10.85
CA ARG A 78 11.09 0.65 10.81
C ARG A 78 10.36 -0.62 10.36
N GLU A 79 9.09 -0.77 10.73
CA GLU A 79 8.27 -1.91 10.27
C GLU A 79 7.98 -1.82 8.77
N VAL A 80 7.72 -0.60 8.28
CA VAL A 80 7.52 -0.34 6.84
C VAL A 80 8.82 -0.58 6.06
N LEU A 81 9.97 -0.24 6.65
CA LEU A 81 11.28 -0.45 6.04
C LEU A 81 11.63 -1.94 5.95
N ASP A 82 11.42 -2.70 7.01
CA ASP A 82 11.58 -4.16 7.02
C ASP A 82 10.68 -4.84 5.98
N TYR A 83 9.45 -4.33 5.79
CA TYR A 83 8.61 -4.76 4.68
C TYR A 83 9.25 -4.47 3.31
N CYS A 84 9.71 -3.24 3.08
CA CYS A 84 10.32 -2.85 1.81
C CYS A 84 11.52 -3.75 1.50
N GLU A 85 12.40 -3.98 2.48
CA GLU A 85 13.57 -4.84 2.36
C GLU A 85 13.18 -6.27 1.96
N LYS A 86 12.19 -6.87 2.63
CA LYS A 86 11.71 -8.23 2.32
C LYS A 86 11.07 -8.31 0.94
N ALA A 87 10.26 -7.32 0.57
CA ALA A 87 9.60 -7.30 -0.74
C ALA A 87 10.61 -7.11 -1.89
N LEU A 88 11.63 -6.27 -1.68
CA LEU A 88 12.71 -6.06 -2.65
C LEU A 88 13.60 -7.29 -2.78
N ALA A 89 13.95 -7.95 -1.67
CA ALA A 89 14.66 -9.24 -1.70
C ALA A 89 13.88 -10.30 -2.48
N HIS A 90 12.56 -10.39 -2.26
CA HIS A 90 11.70 -11.30 -3.03
C HIS A 90 11.74 -11.03 -4.54
N TYR A 91 11.70 -9.76 -4.96
CA TYR A 91 11.80 -9.39 -6.37
C TYR A 91 13.20 -9.55 -6.97
N GLU A 92 14.24 -9.58 -6.15
CA GLU A 92 15.60 -9.91 -6.58
C GLU A 92 15.72 -11.42 -6.84
N ASP A 93 15.22 -12.24 -5.91
CA ASP A 93 15.19 -13.70 -6.03
C ASP A 93 14.21 -14.17 -7.12
N ASN A 94 13.15 -13.40 -7.38
CA ASN A 94 12.09 -13.70 -8.34
C ASN A 94 11.82 -12.49 -9.24
N PRO A 95 12.66 -12.27 -10.28
CA PRO A 95 12.53 -11.12 -11.15
C PRO A 95 11.13 -11.01 -11.80
N PRO A 96 10.44 -9.86 -11.68
CA PRO A 96 9.07 -9.70 -12.14
C PRO A 96 8.94 -9.74 -13.68
N GLU A 97 8.12 -10.66 -14.20
CA GLU A 97 7.93 -10.88 -15.64
C GLU A 97 7.02 -9.84 -16.31
N HIS A 98 6.08 -9.25 -15.56
CA HIS A 98 5.07 -8.34 -16.10
C HIS A 98 5.23 -6.91 -15.59
N ASP A 99 4.82 -5.94 -16.41
CA ASP A 99 4.98 -4.50 -16.17
C ASP A 99 4.36 -4.05 -14.85
N ILE A 100 3.23 -4.64 -14.45
CA ILE A 100 2.54 -4.34 -13.18
C ILE A 100 3.44 -4.69 -11.98
N ALA A 101 4.07 -5.86 -12.00
CA ALA A 101 4.96 -6.29 -10.92
C ALA A 101 6.28 -5.51 -10.91
N ARG A 102 6.80 -5.14 -12.08
CA ARG A 102 7.95 -4.21 -12.19
C ARG A 102 7.62 -2.82 -11.66
N LEU A 103 6.42 -2.31 -11.93
CA LEU A 103 5.97 -1.03 -11.41
C LEU A 103 5.82 -1.08 -9.90
N ASP A 104 5.28 -2.17 -9.36
CA ASP A 104 5.17 -2.38 -7.92
C ASP A 104 6.55 -2.34 -7.23
N ARG A 105 7.55 -3.06 -7.76
CA ARG A 105 8.95 -2.95 -7.29
C ARG A 105 9.44 -1.49 -7.28
N ALA A 106 9.16 -0.73 -8.34
CA ALA A 106 9.54 0.69 -8.42
C ALA A 106 8.85 1.53 -7.34
N THR A 107 7.57 1.28 -7.06
CA THR A 107 6.82 1.98 -6.00
C THR A 107 7.28 1.59 -4.59
N ILE A 108 7.77 0.37 -4.39
CA ILE A 108 8.36 -0.06 -3.11
C ILE A 108 9.67 0.68 -2.86
N HIS A 109 10.55 0.82 -3.87
CA HIS A 109 11.74 1.67 -3.75
C HIS A 109 11.38 3.14 -3.48
N GLN A 110 10.31 3.67 -4.09
CA GLN A 110 9.83 5.03 -3.77
C GLN A 110 9.42 5.14 -2.30
N ARG A 111 8.68 4.16 -1.76
CA ARG A 111 8.26 4.12 -0.35
C ARG A 111 9.46 3.99 0.58
N GLU A 112 10.42 3.13 0.27
CA GLU A 112 11.68 3.02 1.00
C GLU A 112 12.40 4.38 1.07
N GLY A 113 12.48 5.10 -0.05
CA GLY A 113 13.08 6.44 -0.10
C GLY A 113 12.36 7.45 0.80
N VAL A 114 11.02 7.48 0.76
CA VAL A 114 10.19 8.33 1.64
C VAL A 114 10.46 8.02 3.11
N ILE A 115 10.54 6.74 3.47
CA ILE A 115 10.74 6.29 4.84
C ILE A 115 12.15 6.60 5.34
N ALA A 116 13.16 6.35 4.51
CA ALA A 116 14.54 6.72 4.80
C ALA A 116 14.68 8.24 5.01
N MET A 117 13.99 9.08 4.21
CA MET A 117 13.95 10.52 4.46
C MET A 117 13.37 10.87 5.84
N ARG A 118 12.28 10.21 6.27
CA ARG A 118 11.67 10.45 7.58
C ARG A 118 12.55 10.01 8.75
N LEU A 119 13.40 9.01 8.53
CA LEU A 119 14.39 8.55 9.50
C LEU A 119 15.70 9.37 9.48
N GLY A 120 15.84 10.32 8.55
CA GLY A 120 17.07 11.10 8.37
C GLY A 120 18.20 10.33 7.67
N GLU A 121 17.91 9.17 7.08
CA GLU A 121 18.85 8.29 6.40
C GLU A 121 19.06 8.74 4.94
N VAL A 122 19.73 9.89 4.77
CA VAL A 122 19.85 10.60 3.48
C VAL A 122 20.42 9.74 2.37
N GLU A 123 21.51 9.02 2.62
CA GLU A 123 22.17 8.20 1.58
C GLU A 123 21.32 6.99 1.18
N ARG A 124 20.63 6.37 2.14
CA ARG A 124 19.66 5.31 1.85
C ARG A 124 18.51 5.84 1.00
N ALA A 125 17.98 7.02 1.34
CA ALA A 125 16.91 7.65 0.58
C ALA A 125 17.31 7.92 -0.88
N LYS A 126 18.51 8.48 -1.11
CA LYS A 126 19.06 8.70 -2.45
C LYS A 126 19.18 7.40 -3.24
N ALA A 127 19.71 6.35 -2.63
CA ALA A 127 19.85 5.04 -3.27
C ALA A 127 18.49 4.47 -3.67
N ALA A 128 17.52 4.50 -2.75
CA ALA A 128 16.16 4.02 -2.99
C ALA A 128 15.45 4.80 -4.12
N PHE A 129 15.52 6.14 -4.12
CA PHE A 129 14.94 6.90 -5.22
C PHE A 129 15.65 6.68 -6.55
N ALA A 130 16.97 6.49 -6.57
CA ALA A 130 17.68 6.15 -7.80
C ALA A 130 17.15 4.82 -8.39
N GLN A 131 17.00 3.78 -7.56
CA GLN A 131 16.42 2.50 -7.97
C GLN A 131 14.97 2.64 -8.48
N ALA A 132 14.14 3.41 -7.77
CA ALA A 132 12.77 3.68 -8.21
C ALA A 132 12.71 4.35 -9.60
N LEU A 133 13.58 5.35 -9.82
CA LEU A 133 13.64 6.10 -11.07
C LEU A 133 14.26 5.29 -12.22
N ASP A 134 15.21 4.40 -11.95
CA ASP A 134 15.75 3.46 -12.93
C ASP A 134 14.68 2.48 -13.39
N ALA A 135 13.94 1.89 -12.46
CA ALA A 135 12.84 0.97 -12.76
C ALA A 135 11.71 1.67 -13.55
N ALA A 136 11.33 2.89 -13.17
CA ALA A 136 10.33 3.67 -13.89
C ALA A 136 10.77 3.99 -15.34
N ARG A 137 12.04 4.36 -15.53
CA ARG A 137 12.62 4.62 -16.86
C ARG A 137 12.60 3.36 -17.75
N ALA A 138 12.95 2.21 -17.21
CA ALA A 138 12.89 0.93 -17.94
C ALA A 138 11.47 0.60 -18.43
N LEU A 139 10.46 0.99 -17.66
CA LEU A 139 9.03 0.85 -18.00
C LEU A 139 8.46 1.98 -18.86
N ARG A 140 9.28 2.99 -19.22
CA ARG A 140 8.82 4.20 -19.92
C ARG A 140 7.65 4.90 -19.21
N THR A 141 7.66 4.85 -17.88
CA THR A 141 6.69 5.55 -17.01
C THR A 141 7.42 6.57 -16.14
N ARG A 142 6.67 7.32 -15.34
CA ARG A 142 7.21 8.33 -14.42
C ARG A 142 6.74 8.08 -13.00
N LEU A 143 7.62 8.45 -12.06
CA LEU A 143 7.31 8.51 -10.63
C LEU A 143 7.58 9.95 -10.15
N PRO A 144 6.62 10.89 -10.36
CA PRO A 144 6.84 12.31 -10.09
C PRO A 144 7.26 12.61 -8.66
N LEU A 145 6.72 11.86 -7.69
CA LEU A 145 7.12 11.99 -6.28
C LEU A 145 8.58 11.61 -6.07
N ALA A 146 9.03 10.45 -6.58
CA ALA A 146 10.43 10.05 -6.51
C ALA A 146 11.35 11.08 -7.20
N GLU A 147 10.98 11.59 -8.37
CA GLU A 147 11.75 12.62 -9.09
C GLU A 147 11.89 13.89 -8.24
N ARG A 148 10.79 14.32 -7.60
CA ARG A 148 10.71 15.52 -6.78
C ARG A 148 11.55 15.41 -5.51
N LEU A 149 11.38 14.33 -4.76
CA LEU A 149 12.08 14.11 -3.50
C LEU A 149 13.57 13.84 -3.72
N ASN A 150 13.93 13.09 -4.76
CA ASN A 150 15.33 12.90 -5.14
C ASN A 150 16.01 14.25 -5.48
N ARG A 151 15.32 15.15 -6.18
CA ARG A 151 15.83 16.49 -6.46
C ARG A 151 16.09 17.29 -5.18
N TRP A 152 15.21 17.20 -4.18
CA TRP A 152 15.44 17.86 -2.88
C TRP A 152 16.72 17.33 -2.21
N LEU A 153 16.93 16.02 -2.22
CA LEU A 153 18.12 15.39 -1.65
C LEU A 153 19.41 15.76 -2.40
N LEU A 154 19.38 15.81 -3.74
CA LEU A 154 20.54 16.17 -4.56
C LEU A 154 20.91 17.66 -4.47
N THR A 155 19.95 18.51 -4.12
CA THR A 155 20.18 19.96 -3.93
C THR A 155 20.45 20.33 -2.47
N ASN A 156 20.63 19.33 -1.58
CA ASN A 156 20.79 19.50 -0.14
C ASN A 156 19.72 20.45 0.46
N MET A 157 18.49 20.39 -0.06
CA MET A 157 17.39 21.18 0.46
C MET A 157 17.06 20.70 1.88
N HIS A 158 16.85 21.64 2.81
CA HIS A 158 16.34 21.31 4.14
C HIS A 158 14.94 20.71 4.05
N ILE A 159 14.77 19.49 4.58
CA ILE A 159 13.52 18.75 4.56
C ILE A 159 12.78 18.98 5.88
N ASP A 160 11.79 19.87 5.85
CA ASP A 160 10.81 20.02 6.93
C ASP A 160 9.77 18.87 6.87
N PRO A 161 9.52 18.12 7.96
CA PRO A 161 8.51 17.07 7.99
C PRO A 161 7.12 17.50 7.49
N ARG A 162 6.71 18.74 7.76
CA ARG A 162 5.43 19.30 7.30
C ARG A 162 5.43 19.50 5.79
N ARG A 163 6.55 19.99 5.23
CA ARG A 163 6.72 20.15 3.79
C ARG A 163 6.72 18.80 3.06
N LEU A 164 7.40 17.79 3.63
CA LEU A 164 7.36 16.43 3.10
C LEU A 164 5.92 15.92 3.08
N GLU A 165 5.19 16.07 4.18
CA GLU A 165 3.78 15.65 4.26
C GLU A 165 2.89 16.32 3.21
N GLN A 166 3.07 17.63 2.99
CA GLN A 166 2.34 18.37 1.95
C GLN A 166 2.63 17.83 0.56
N GLU A 167 3.89 17.54 0.24
CA GLU A 167 4.26 16.99 -1.07
C GLU A 167 3.71 15.57 -1.26
N LEU A 168 3.74 14.71 -0.22
CA LEU A 168 3.11 13.38 -0.28
C LEU A 168 1.61 13.48 -0.56
N ALA A 169 0.91 14.40 0.11
CA ALA A 169 -0.53 14.61 -0.11
C ALA A 169 -0.83 15.14 -1.53
N GLN A 170 -0.03 16.09 -2.03
CA GLN A 170 -0.20 16.67 -3.37
C GLN A 170 0.04 15.67 -4.50
N GLN A 171 0.95 14.71 -4.30
CA GLN A 171 1.29 13.68 -5.28
C GLN A 171 0.43 12.41 -5.14
N GLU A 172 -0.67 12.46 -4.38
CA GLU A 172 -1.57 11.33 -4.11
C GLU A 172 -0.85 10.07 -3.60
N TYR A 173 0.21 10.24 -2.80
CA TYR A 173 0.96 9.13 -2.21
C TYR A 173 0.10 8.25 -1.29
N TRP A 174 -0.90 8.87 -0.65
CA TRP A 174 -1.85 8.22 0.23
C TRP A 174 -3.00 7.62 -0.59
N THR A 175 -3.12 6.29 -0.49
CA THR A 175 -4.17 5.51 -1.15
C THR A 175 -5.51 5.77 -0.51
N VAL A 176 -5.57 5.90 0.81
CA VAL A 176 -6.83 6.08 1.53
C VAL A 176 -7.19 7.56 1.56
N ARG A 177 -8.32 7.92 0.95
CA ARG A 177 -8.79 9.31 0.90
C ARG A 177 -10.29 9.40 1.12
N PRO A 178 -10.81 10.50 1.71
CA PRO A 178 -12.23 10.64 2.01
C PRO A 178 -13.17 10.46 0.79
N ASP A 179 -12.69 10.79 -0.41
CA ASP A 179 -13.42 10.71 -1.68
C ASP A 179 -13.48 9.30 -2.29
N ASN A 180 -12.68 8.33 -1.80
CA ASN A 180 -12.61 6.97 -2.36
C ASN A 180 -13.10 5.86 -1.42
N ILE A 181 -13.98 6.21 -0.49
CA ILE A 181 -14.57 5.33 0.51
C ILE A 181 -16.03 5.04 0.16
N ASP A 182 -16.37 3.75 0.02
CA ASP A 182 -17.75 3.30 -0.09
C ASP A 182 -18.27 2.90 1.30
N ARG A 183 -18.86 3.88 2.00
CA ARG A 183 -19.45 3.68 3.32
C ARG A 183 -20.60 2.66 3.33
N GLY A 184 -21.31 2.50 2.20
CA GLY A 184 -22.40 1.54 2.09
C GLY A 184 -21.93 0.08 2.07
N ARG A 185 -20.67 -0.16 1.69
CA ARG A 185 -20.04 -1.48 1.71
C ARG A 185 -19.37 -1.83 3.02
N ALA A 186 -19.10 -0.84 3.88
CA ALA A 186 -18.31 -1.03 5.09
C ALA A 186 -18.90 -2.11 6.03
N ARG A 187 -18.03 -2.99 6.53
CA ARG A 187 -18.39 -4.09 7.45
C ARG A 187 -17.48 -4.08 8.65
N SER A 188 -18.06 -4.21 9.84
CA SER A 188 -17.31 -4.36 11.09
C SER A 188 -16.51 -5.67 11.11
N LEU A 189 -15.41 -5.67 11.87
CA LEU A 189 -14.66 -6.89 12.16
C LEU A 189 -15.55 -7.95 12.82
N PRO A 190 -15.43 -9.24 12.42
CA PRO A 190 -16.00 -10.34 13.19
C PRO A 190 -15.40 -10.36 14.60
N GLU A 191 -16.19 -10.72 15.62
CA GLU A 191 -15.73 -10.77 17.02
C GLU A 191 -14.42 -11.55 17.20
N ALA A 192 -14.27 -12.68 16.49
CA ALA A 192 -13.07 -13.50 16.54
C ALA A 192 -11.79 -12.82 15.99
N ALA A 193 -11.94 -11.82 15.12
CA ALA A 193 -10.84 -11.08 14.47
C ALA A 193 -10.46 -9.78 15.19
N SER A 194 -11.16 -9.42 16.26
CA SER A 194 -10.86 -8.24 17.10
C SER A 194 -9.59 -8.39 17.95
N SER A 195 -9.09 -9.62 18.12
CA SER A 195 -7.82 -9.89 18.82
C SER A 195 -6.63 -9.60 17.90
N ASN A 196 -5.58 -8.96 18.44
CA ASN A 196 -4.38 -8.52 17.72
C ASN A 196 -3.63 -9.71 17.08
N ARG A 197 -4.07 -10.14 15.89
CA ARG A 197 -3.42 -11.22 15.14
C ARG A 197 -2.19 -10.66 14.40
N PRO A 198 -1.05 -11.37 14.42
CA PRO A 198 0.13 -10.96 13.70
C PRO A 198 -0.14 -10.93 12.19
N ASN A 199 0.43 -9.93 11.51
CA ASN A 199 0.34 -9.80 10.05
C ASN A 199 0.83 -11.09 9.38
N PRO A 200 0.06 -11.73 8.49
CA PRO A 200 0.47 -12.97 7.82
C PRO A 200 1.81 -12.86 7.08
N MET A 201 2.22 -11.64 6.74
CA MET A 201 3.49 -11.32 6.09
C MET A 201 4.74 -11.55 6.95
N PHE A 202 4.62 -11.61 8.29
CA PHE A 202 5.76 -11.82 9.20
C PHE A 202 5.87 -13.26 9.71
N ARG A 203 5.18 -14.22 9.09
CA ARG A 203 5.40 -15.63 9.41
C ARG A 203 6.74 -16.05 8.80
N ARG A 204 7.67 -16.47 9.67
CA ARG A 204 8.87 -17.21 9.28
C ARG A 204 8.49 -18.55 8.65
#